data_AF-B6H0B7-F1
#
_entry.id   AF-B6H0B7-F1
#
_cell.length_a   1.000
_cell.length_b   1.000
_cell.length_c   1.000
_cell.angle_alpha   90.00
_cell.angle_beta   90.00
_cell.angle_gamma   90.00
#
_symmetry.space_group_name_H-M   'P 1'
#
loop_
_entity.id
_entity.type
_entity.pdbx_description
1 polymer ?
#
loop_
_entity_poly.entity_id
_entity_poly.type
_entity_poly.pdbx_seq_one_letter_code
_entity_poly.pdbx_strand_id
1 'polypeptide(L)'
;MNVEICPENKQTVLYSTQTAMKAYYPLPDALSQQDVLSFLHNHTALAHLFWPQPVIGVDQRRTSPTSTIFSIGSATTKEKATITTAADETVCEEQLPFGLRMRVAYRVIDTSVGGNGNGVSESSNRLILPDSRLCLEEERSVTAPRPLSLLLNQKDGPISKTVSLVRALNEFGRNGKDVGLTLASLPAPTADPDDAYELEKSKADW
;
A
#
# COMPACT_ATOMS: atom_id res chain seq x y z
N MET A 1 41.78 1.07 -41.50
CA MET A 1 41.52 0.08 -40.43
C MET A 1 42.04 0.71 -39.14
N ASN A 2 41.23 1.08 -38.15
CA ASN A 2 40.00 0.45 -37.69
C ASN A 2 38.87 1.48 -37.46
N VAL A 3 37.68 1.01 -37.80
CA VAL A 3 36.40 1.52 -37.32
C VAL A 3 36.23 0.93 -35.93
N GLU A 4 36.08 1.77 -34.91
CA GLU A 4 35.57 1.35 -33.60
C GLU A 4 34.24 2.06 -33.38
N ILE A 5 33.19 1.46 -33.91
CA ILE A 5 31.80 1.80 -33.63
C ILE A 5 31.38 0.91 -32.47
N CYS A 6 31.29 1.50 -31.28
CA CYS A 6 30.51 0.96 -30.17
C CYS A 6 29.44 2.00 -29.82
N PRO A 7 28.21 1.90 -30.35
CA PRO A 7 27.10 2.59 -29.74
C PRO A 7 26.74 1.77 -28.51
N GLU A 8 27.16 2.27 -27.34
CA GLU A 8 26.63 1.85 -26.05
C GLU A 8 25.12 2.10 -26.10
N ASN A 9 24.37 1.05 -26.44
CA ASN A 9 22.93 1.11 -26.63
C ASN A 9 22.29 1.16 -25.24
N LYS A 10 22.42 2.31 -24.56
CA LYS A 10 21.67 2.64 -23.34
C LYS A 10 20.22 2.77 -23.76
N GLN A 11 19.52 1.65 -23.82
CA GLN A 11 18.07 1.68 -23.88
C GLN A 11 17.58 2.37 -22.62
N THR A 12 17.20 3.64 -22.76
CA THR A 12 16.54 4.39 -21.69
C THR A 12 15.21 3.71 -21.43
N VAL A 13 15.16 2.89 -20.37
CA VAL A 13 13.92 2.29 -19.91
C VAL A 13 13.05 3.41 -19.34
N LEU A 14 12.02 3.79 -20.10
CA LEU A 14 11.03 4.76 -19.66
C LEU A 14 10.02 4.08 -18.75
N TYR A 15 9.66 4.73 -17.66
CA TYR A 15 8.64 4.28 -16.74
C TYR A 15 7.35 5.08 -16.92
N SER A 16 6.23 4.48 -16.51
CA SER A 16 4.93 5.12 -16.39
C SER A 16 4.32 4.76 -15.04
N THR A 17 3.60 5.69 -14.44
CA THR A 17 2.91 5.51 -13.16
C THR A 17 1.42 5.69 -13.38
N GLN A 18 0.64 4.72 -12.94
CA GLN A 18 -0.81 4.80 -12.88
C GLN A 18 -1.23 4.92 -11.41
N THR A 19 -2.16 5.82 -11.11
CA THR A 19 -2.66 6.04 -9.74
C THR A 19 -4.16 5.73 -9.70
N ALA A 20 -4.58 4.90 -8.74
CA ALA A 20 -5.97 4.58 -8.52
C ALA A 20 -6.73 5.79 -7.97
N MET A 21 -8.05 5.78 -8.12
CA MET A 21 -8.89 6.70 -7.35
C MET A 21 -8.71 6.44 -5.85
N LYS A 22 -8.69 7.52 -5.06
CA LYS A 22 -8.60 7.43 -3.61
C LYS A 22 -9.81 6.70 -3.03
N ALA A 23 -9.56 5.82 -2.07
CA ALA A 23 -10.60 5.13 -1.32
C ALA A 23 -10.62 5.60 0.14
N TYR A 24 -11.79 5.54 0.77
CA TYR A 24 -12.00 6.02 2.14
C TYR A 24 -12.67 4.96 2.97
N TYR A 25 -12.06 4.61 4.10
CA TYR A 25 -12.56 3.58 5.01
C TYR A 25 -12.87 4.21 6.37
N PRO A 26 -14.14 4.19 6.82
CA PRO A 26 -14.51 4.76 8.11
C PRO A 26 -13.86 3.95 9.24
N LEU A 27 -13.34 4.66 10.25
CA LEU A 27 -12.71 4.06 11.43
C LEU A 27 -13.66 4.11 12.63
N PRO A 28 -13.45 3.26 13.66
CA PRO A 28 -14.24 3.30 14.88
C PRO A 28 -14.11 4.63 15.63
N ASP A 29 -15.21 5.12 16.18
CA ASP A 29 -15.26 6.34 16.99
C ASP A 29 -14.40 6.26 18.27
N ALA A 30 -14.05 5.04 18.70
CA ALA A 30 -13.15 4.79 19.83
C ALA A 30 -11.68 5.18 19.55
N LEU A 31 -11.31 5.36 18.27
CA LEU A 31 -9.96 5.72 17.86
C LEU A 31 -9.86 7.23 17.58
N SER A 32 -8.84 7.86 18.16
CA SER A 32 -8.41 9.19 17.74
C SER A 32 -7.42 9.12 16.59
N GLN A 33 -7.20 10.24 15.89
CA GLN A 33 -6.16 10.34 14.86
C GLN A 33 -4.79 9.89 15.37
N GLN A 34 -4.43 10.28 16.60
CA GLN A 34 -3.16 9.91 17.21
C GLN A 34 -3.04 8.40 17.43
N ASP A 35 -4.13 7.73 17.82
CA ASP A 35 -4.14 6.28 18.01
C ASP A 35 -3.88 5.57 16.67
N VAL A 36 -4.56 6.00 15.61
CA VAL A 36 -4.38 5.43 14.27
C VAL A 36 -2.96 5.67 13.75
N LEU A 37 -2.43 6.88 13.89
CA LEU A 37 -1.05 7.18 13.49
C LEU A 37 -0.03 6.37 14.30
N SER A 38 -0.26 6.17 15.60
CA SER A 38 0.62 5.32 16.42
C SER A 38 0.67 3.88 15.90
N PHE A 39 -0.46 3.36 15.43
CA PHE A 39 -0.54 2.03 14.83
C PHE A 39 0.14 1.98 13.46
N LEU A 40 -0.13 2.95 12.58
CA LEU A 40 0.49 3.05 11.26
C LEU A 40 2.01 3.26 11.35
N HIS A 41 2.49 3.91 12.40
CA HIS A 41 3.92 4.11 12.61
C HIS A 41 4.64 2.87 13.16
N ASN A 42 3.89 1.84 13.55
CA ASN A 42 4.46 0.57 13.96
C ASN A 42 4.75 -0.31 12.74
N HIS A 43 5.92 -0.11 12.14
CA HIS A 43 6.35 -0.84 10.94
C HIS A 43 6.37 -2.37 11.14
N THR A 44 6.66 -2.85 12.35
CA THR A 44 6.66 -4.28 12.66
C THR A 44 5.23 -4.84 12.65
N ALA A 45 4.27 -4.16 13.25
CA ALA A 45 2.87 -4.54 13.19
C ALA A 45 2.34 -4.52 11.75
N LEU A 46 2.66 -3.48 10.99
CA LEU A 46 2.29 -3.39 9.58
C LEU A 46 2.90 -4.52 8.75
N ALA A 47 4.17 -4.86 8.97
CA ALA A 47 4.80 -5.97 8.27
C ALA A 47 4.11 -7.31 8.56
N HIS A 48 3.69 -7.56 9.81
CA HIS A 48 2.92 -8.75 10.16
C HIS A 48 1.54 -8.80 9.48
N LEU A 49 0.90 -7.64 9.29
CA LEU A 49 -0.39 -7.54 8.61
C LEU A 49 -0.26 -7.72 7.09
N PHE A 50 0.75 -7.10 6.49
CA PHE A 50 0.90 -7.08 5.03
C PHE A 50 1.59 -8.32 4.48
N TRP A 51 2.47 -8.95 5.27
CA TRP A 51 3.26 -10.12 4.86
C TRP A 51 3.31 -11.18 5.97
N PRO A 52 2.18 -11.86 6.25
CA PRO A 52 2.10 -12.87 7.30
C PRO A 52 3.05 -14.07 7.13
N GLN A 53 3.58 -14.58 8.25
CA GLN A 53 4.81 -15.37 8.29
C GLN A 53 4.81 -16.89 7.98
N PRO A 54 3.72 -17.65 7.73
CA PRO A 54 3.96 -19.01 7.25
C PRO A 54 4.51 -19.06 5.82
N VAL A 55 4.53 -17.92 5.10
CA VAL A 55 4.85 -17.84 3.65
C VAL A 55 6.16 -17.07 3.37
N ILE A 56 6.64 -16.23 4.28
CA ILE A 56 7.66 -15.22 3.97
C ILE A 56 8.70 -15.07 5.09
N GLY A 57 9.99 -15.21 4.75
CA GLY A 57 11.09 -14.87 5.64
C GLY A 57 11.30 -13.36 5.70
N VAL A 58 10.72 -12.69 6.70
CA VAL A 58 10.86 -11.23 6.89
C VAL A 58 12.19 -10.93 7.56
N ASP A 59 13.14 -10.37 6.81
CA ASP A 59 14.37 -9.78 7.35
C ASP A 59 14.23 -8.26 7.40
N GLN A 60 14.43 -7.67 8.58
CA GLN A 60 14.18 -6.26 8.87
C GLN A 60 15.49 -5.48 8.91
N ARG A 61 15.64 -4.51 8.01
CA ARG A 61 16.74 -3.55 8.04
C ARG A 61 16.20 -2.14 8.21
N ARG A 62 16.38 -1.56 9.40
CA ARG A 62 16.07 -0.15 9.65
C ARG A 62 17.08 0.72 8.90
N THR A 63 16.60 1.51 7.94
CA THR A 63 17.44 2.42 7.14
C THR A 63 17.42 3.84 7.68
N SER A 64 16.32 4.25 8.32
CA SER A 64 16.20 5.53 9.02
C SER A 64 15.18 5.43 10.16
N PRO A 65 15.01 6.48 10.99
CA PRO A 65 13.96 6.49 12.00
C PRO A 65 12.55 6.32 11.43
N THR A 66 12.33 6.82 10.22
CA THR A 66 11.05 6.87 9.51
C THR A 66 10.94 5.88 8.36
N SER A 67 11.97 5.09 8.06
CA SER A 67 11.98 4.15 6.94
C SER A 67 12.55 2.80 7.36
N THR A 68 11.87 1.74 6.95
CA THR A 68 12.30 0.36 7.21
C THR A 68 12.15 -0.45 5.95
N ILE A 69 13.22 -1.16 5.59
CA ILE A 69 13.23 -2.09 4.47
C ILE A 69 12.99 -3.49 5.02
N PHE A 70 12.09 -4.20 4.36
CA PHE A 70 11.78 -5.60 4.60
C PHE A 70 12.17 -6.41 3.37
N SER A 71 12.79 -7.56 3.58
CA SER A 71 12.85 -8.59 2.55
C SER A 71 11.61 -9.46 2.68
N ILE A 72 10.84 -9.61 1.60
CA ILE A 72 9.60 -10.37 1.56
C ILE A 72 9.69 -11.48 0.50
N GLY A 73 8.82 -12.49 0.55
CA GLY A 73 8.86 -13.65 -0.33
C GLY A 73 9.60 -14.87 0.23
N SER A 74 9.68 -15.92 -0.59
CA SER A 74 10.32 -17.20 -0.26
C SER A 74 11.84 -17.10 -0.27
N ALA A 75 12.53 -18.10 0.29
CA ALA A 75 13.99 -18.20 0.28
C ALA A 75 14.60 -18.06 -1.14
N THR A 76 13.84 -18.45 -2.18
CA THR A 76 14.25 -18.42 -3.59
C THR A 76 13.86 -17.15 -4.34
N THR A 77 12.90 -16.37 -3.84
CA THR A 77 12.36 -15.17 -4.49
C THR A 77 12.20 -14.06 -3.45
N LYS A 78 13.33 -13.47 -3.04
CA LYS A 78 13.34 -12.35 -2.11
C LYS A 78 13.00 -11.06 -2.87
N GLU A 79 11.83 -10.55 -2.61
CA GLU A 79 11.36 -9.23 -3.03
C GLU A 79 11.64 -8.21 -1.94
N LYS A 80 11.65 -6.93 -2.32
CA LYS A 80 11.96 -5.83 -1.41
C LYS A 80 10.69 -5.04 -1.15
N ALA A 81 10.36 -4.86 0.12
CA ALA A 81 9.34 -3.91 0.56
C ALA A 81 9.95 -2.81 1.42
N THR A 82 9.36 -1.64 1.39
CA THR A 82 9.78 -0.49 2.20
C THR A 82 8.55 0.15 2.82
N ILE A 83 8.55 0.29 4.14
CA ILE A 83 7.56 1.09 4.86
C ILE A 83 8.22 2.41 5.25
N THR A 84 7.58 3.52 4.92
CA THR A 84 8.03 4.86 5.26
C THR A 84 6.90 5.63 5.93
N THR A 85 7.21 6.32 7.02
CA THR A 85 6.28 7.12 7.80
C THR A 85 6.61 8.60 7.68
N ALA A 86 5.56 9.41 7.56
CA ALA A 86 5.59 10.86 7.65
C ALA A 86 4.73 11.31 8.86
N ALA A 87 4.40 12.59 8.96
CA ALA A 87 3.63 13.10 10.10
C ALA A 87 2.19 12.56 10.13
N ASP A 88 1.56 12.42 8.96
CA ASP A 88 0.15 12.08 8.75
C ASP A 88 -0.07 10.93 7.75
N GLU A 89 1.02 10.38 7.22
CA GLU A 89 1.02 9.39 6.14
C GLU A 89 1.93 8.22 6.49
N THR A 90 1.50 7.01 6.10
CA THR A 90 2.36 5.84 6.01
C THR A 90 2.31 5.25 4.61
N VAL A 91 3.48 5.09 4.00
CA VAL A 91 3.65 4.61 2.64
C VAL A 91 4.30 3.24 2.65
N CYS A 92 3.69 2.29 1.97
CA CYS A 92 4.24 0.98 1.71
C CYS A 92 4.59 0.88 0.22
N GLU A 93 5.84 0.59 -0.09
CA GLU A 93 6.34 0.39 -1.44
C GLU A 93 6.87 -1.04 -1.59
N GLU A 94 6.40 -1.77 -2.59
CA GLU A 94 6.82 -3.14 -2.89
C GLU A 94 7.41 -3.21 -4.29
N GLN A 95 8.60 -3.81 -4.37
CA GLN A 95 9.26 -4.11 -5.62
C GLN A 95 8.81 -5.50 -6.09
N LEU A 96 8.11 -5.51 -7.21
CA LEU A 96 7.56 -6.69 -7.84
C LEU A 96 8.47 -7.15 -9.00
N PRO A 97 8.26 -8.36 -9.54
CA PRO A 97 8.96 -8.83 -10.73
C PRO A 97 8.84 -7.88 -11.92
N PHE A 98 9.73 -8.02 -12.90
CA PHE A 98 9.75 -7.23 -14.14
C PHE A 98 9.92 -5.71 -13.95
N GLY A 99 10.48 -5.28 -12.82
CA GLY A 99 10.71 -3.87 -12.52
C GLY A 99 9.43 -3.10 -12.18
N LEU A 100 8.34 -3.82 -11.86
CA LEU A 100 7.11 -3.24 -11.36
C LEU A 100 7.30 -2.76 -9.91
N ARG A 101 6.56 -1.72 -9.55
CA ARG A 101 6.58 -1.17 -8.20
C ARG A 101 5.17 -0.77 -7.79
N MET A 102 4.69 -1.38 -6.72
CA MET A 102 3.42 -1.03 -6.09
C MET A 102 3.66 -0.05 -4.95
N ARG A 103 2.88 1.02 -4.89
CA ARG A 103 2.87 1.97 -3.77
C ARG A 103 1.45 2.06 -3.21
N VAL A 104 1.33 1.97 -1.89
CA VAL A 104 0.09 2.21 -1.17
C VAL A 104 0.38 3.21 -0.06
N ALA A 105 -0.32 4.34 -0.10
CA ALA A 105 -0.25 5.38 0.91
C ALA A 105 -1.52 5.37 1.75
N TYR A 106 -1.36 5.35 3.06
CA TYR A 106 -2.42 5.46 4.04
C TYR A 106 -2.31 6.80 4.76
N ARG A 107 -3.39 7.59 4.73
CA ARG A 107 -3.51 8.87 5.43
C ARG A 107 -4.70 8.86 6.36
N VAL A 108 -4.59 9.53 7.49
CA VAL A 108 -5.73 9.68 8.42
C VAL A 108 -6.41 11.01 8.14
N ILE A 109 -7.68 10.97 7.77
CA ILE A 109 -8.48 12.17 7.52
C ILE A 109 -9.58 12.29 8.56
N ASP A 110 -9.84 13.51 9.02
CA ASP A 110 -10.99 13.84 9.84
C ASP A 110 -12.01 14.59 8.99
N THR A 111 -13.15 13.94 8.73
CA THR A 111 -14.21 14.54 7.91
C THR A 111 -15.02 15.59 8.66
N SER A 112 -14.87 15.69 9.99
CA SER A 112 -15.54 16.70 10.81
C SER A 112 -14.99 18.11 10.60
N VAL A 113 -13.73 18.24 10.17
CA VAL A 113 -13.05 19.53 9.97
C VAL A 113 -13.43 20.19 8.63
N GLY A 114 -14.15 19.48 7.75
CA GLY A 114 -14.58 19.97 6.43
C GLY A 114 -15.79 20.92 6.42
N GLY A 115 -16.27 21.35 7.59
CA GLY A 115 -17.50 22.11 7.77
C GLY A 115 -17.32 23.55 8.25
N ASN A 116 -16.21 24.25 7.97
CA ASN A 116 -16.16 25.71 8.11
C ASN A 116 -14.96 26.31 7.40
N GLY A 117 -15.11 26.61 6.11
CA GLY A 117 -14.09 27.26 5.30
C GLY A 117 -14.71 27.89 4.07
N ASN A 118 -15.17 29.13 4.22
CA ASN A 118 -15.58 30.00 3.12
C ASN A 118 -14.45 30.13 2.09
N GLY A 119 -14.67 29.72 0.84
CA GLY A 119 -13.74 30.00 -0.26
C GLY A 119 -13.63 28.91 -1.32
N VAL A 120 -14.50 28.99 -2.33
CA VAL A 120 -14.28 28.60 -3.74
C VAL A 120 -13.23 27.52 -4.02
N SER A 121 -13.70 26.32 -4.31
CA SER A 121 -13.27 25.54 -5.49
C SER A 121 -14.26 24.42 -5.75
N GLU A 122 -15.12 24.63 -6.74
CA GLU A 122 -15.87 23.58 -7.40
C GLU A 122 -14.88 22.64 -8.11
N SER A 123 -14.77 21.41 -7.60
CA SER A 123 -14.34 20.27 -8.40
C SER A 123 -15.18 19.08 -7.96
N SER A 124 -16.08 18.68 -8.84
CA SER A 124 -16.97 17.52 -8.72
C SER A 124 -16.20 16.24 -8.47
N ASN A 125 -16.03 15.87 -7.21
CA ASN A 125 -15.91 14.48 -6.75
C ASN A 125 -16.03 14.40 -5.22
N ARG A 126 -17.01 15.12 -4.67
CA ARG A 126 -17.41 14.92 -3.28
C ARG A 126 -18.11 13.56 -3.20
N LEU A 127 -17.31 12.51 -3.06
CA LEU A 127 -17.75 11.26 -2.45
C LEU A 127 -18.54 11.65 -1.21
N ILE A 128 -19.74 11.09 -1.07
CA ILE A 128 -20.60 11.29 0.09
C ILE A 128 -19.89 10.62 1.26
N LEU A 129 -18.93 11.30 1.87
CA LEU A 129 -18.31 10.83 3.10
C LEU A 129 -19.37 10.98 4.21
N PRO A 130 -19.57 9.94 5.03
CA PRO A 130 -20.54 9.99 6.13
C PRO A 130 -20.18 11.09 7.11
N ASP A 131 -21.21 11.65 7.77
CA ASP A 131 -21.12 12.73 8.74
C ASP A 131 -19.97 12.54 9.75
N SER A 132 -19.06 13.52 9.80
CA SER A 132 -18.08 13.79 10.87
C SER A 132 -17.47 12.55 11.54
N ARG A 133 -16.68 11.79 10.79
CA ARG A 133 -15.92 10.63 11.27
C ARG A 133 -14.46 10.64 10.83
N LEU A 134 -13.63 9.97 11.62
CA LEU A 134 -12.26 9.65 11.26
C LEU A 134 -12.26 8.57 10.17
N CYS A 135 -11.54 8.79 9.08
CA CYS A 135 -11.42 7.83 7.99
C CYS A 135 -9.95 7.57 7.64
N LEU A 136 -9.67 6.34 7.22
CA LEU A 136 -8.42 5.98 6.56
C LEU A 136 -8.58 6.24 5.06
N GLU A 137 -7.82 7.18 4.53
CA GLU A 137 -7.68 7.41 3.09
C GLU A 137 -6.58 6.49 2.54
N GLU A 138 -6.89 5.77 1.47
CA GLU A 138 -5.96 4.95 0.71
C GLU A 138 -5.72 5.57 -0.67
N GLU A 139 -4.45 5.71 -1.05
CA GLU A 139 -4.03 6.06 -2.40
C GLU A 139 -3.07 4.99 -2.92
N ARG A 140 -3.44 4.34 -4.03
CA ARG A 140 -2.64 3.27 -4.65
C ARG A 140 -2.02 3.77 -5.95
N SER A 141 -0.78 3.40 -6.21
CA SER A 141 -0.18 3.58 -7.53
C SER A 141 0.71 2.43 -7.92
N VAL A 142 0.80 2.19 -9.22
CA VAL A 142 1.69 1.19 -9.82
C VAL A 142 2.61 1.90 -10.80
N THR A 143 3.91 1.71 -10.62
CA THR A 143 4.93 2.16 -11.56
C THR A 143 5.46 0.96 -12.33
N ALA A 144 5.52 1.09 -13.65
CA ALA A 144 5.95 0.03 -14.55
C ALA A 144 6.81 0.57 -15.69
N PRO A 145 7.68 -0.26 -16.26
CA PRO A 145 8.26 0.01 -17.58
C PRO A 145 7.16 0.26 -18.61
N ARG A 146 7.32 1.26 -19.49
CA ARG A 146 6.31 1.63 -20.49
C ARG A 146 5.77 0.46 -21.35
N PRO A 147 6.57 -0.53 -21.77
CA PRO A 147 6.03 -1.67 -22.50
C PRO A 147 4.99 -2.47 -21.69
N LEU A 148 5.18 -2.55 -20.37
CA LEU A 148 4.30 -3.27 -19.46
C LEU A 148 3.15 -2.41 -18.95
N SER A 149 3.26 -1.08 -18.97
CA SER A 149 2.22 -0.19 -18.44
C SER A 149 0.89 -0.29 -19.18
N LEU A 150 0.90 -0.73 -20.44
CA LEU A 150 -0.33 -0.96 -21.21
C LEU A 150 -1.07 -2.24 -20.80
N LEU A 151 -0.40 -3.15 -20.09
CA LEU A 151 -0.94 -4.43 -19.63
C LEU A 151 -1.42 -4.37 -18.18
N LEU A 152 -1.27 -3.22 -17.52
CA LEU A 152 -1.69 -3.04 -16.14
C LEU A 152 -3.17 -2.65 -16.07
N ASN A 153 -3.95 -3.51 -15.45
CA ASN A 153 -5.29 -3.19 -14.98
C ASN A 153 -5.23 -3.05 -13.45
N GLN A 154 -5.58 -1.88 -12.93
CA GLN A 154 -5.72 -1.72 -11.48
C GLN A 154 -7.07 -2.25 -11.05
N LYS A 155 -7.06 -3.20 -10.10
CA LYS A 155 -8.27 -3.74 -9.50
C LYS A 155 -8.99 -2.64 -8.72
N ASP A 156 -10.26 -2.41 -9.04
CA ASP A 156 -11.14 -1.56 -8.25
C ASP A 156 -11.47 -2.22 -6.91
N GLY A 157 -11.61 -1.41 -5.85
CA GLY A 157 -11.92 -1.87 -4.50
C GLY A 157 -10.70 -2.11 -3.60
N PRO A 158 -10.94 -2.51 -2.34
CA PRO A 158 -9.90 -2.67 -1.34
C PRO A 158 -8.99 -3.86 -1.65
N ILE A 159 -7.68 -3.65 -1.54
CA ILE A 159 -6.70 -4.73 -1.60
C ILE A 159 -6.64 -5.50 -0.27
N SER A 160 -6.20 -6.76 -0.31
CA SER A 160 -6.10 -7.65 0.85
C SER A 160 -5.37 -7.02 2.05
N LYS A 161 -4.34 -6.21 1.78
CA LYS A 161 -3.59 -5.44 2.79
C LYS A 161 -4.45 -4.40 3.50
N THR A 162 -5.25 -3.67 2.74
CA THR A 162 -6.13 -2.61 3.26
C THR A 162 -7.29 -3.21 4.04
N VAL A 163 -7.87 -4.30 3.55
CA VAL A 163 -8.89 -5.06 4.31
C VAL A 163 -8.32 -5.52 5.66
N SER A 164 -7.11 -6.06 5.65
CA SER A 164 -6.43 -6.54 6.86
C SER A 164 -6.10 -5.39 7.82
N LEU A 165 -5.65 -4.25 7.31
CA LEU A 165 -5.37 -3.05 8.10
C LEU A 165 -6.63 -2.47 8.75
N VAL A 166 -7.71 -2.30 7.98
CA VAL A 166 -9.00 -1.79 8.51
C VAL A 166 -9.54 -2.73 9.58
N ARG A 167 -9.43 -4.04 9.37
CA ARG A 167 -9.80 -5.04 10.39
C ARG A 167 -8.94 -4.90 11.65
N ALA A 168 -7.63 -4.77 11.49
CA ALA A 168 -6.72 -4.60 12.63
C ALA A 168 -7.02 -3.31 13.41
N LEU A 169 -7.32 -2.20 12.73
CA LEU A 169 -7.72 -0.95 13.38
C LEU A 169 -9.05 -1.10 14.13
N ASN A 170 -10.02 -1.83 13.58
CA ASN A 170 -11.27 -2.13 14.29
C ASN A 170 -11.00 -2.90 15.59
N GLU A 171 -10.17 -3.96 15.53
CA GLU A 171 -9.80 -4.72 16.73
C GLU A 171 -8.91 -3.91 17.68
N PHE A 172 -8.07 -3.01 17.18
CA PHE A 172 -7.27 -2.10 18.00
C PHE A 172 -8.13 -1.18 18.86
N GLY A 173 -9.22 -0.65 18.30
CA GLY A 173 -10.21 0.10 19.07
C GLY A 173 -10.90 -0.75 20.14
N ARG A 174 -11.22 -2.01 19.82
CA ARG A 174 -11.90 -2.94 20.74
C ARG A 174 -11.00 -3.45 21.87
N ASN A 175 -9.72 -3.65 21.59
CA ASN A 175 -8.71 -4.16 22.52
C ASN A 175 -8.07 -3.06 23.38
N GLY A 176 -8.70 -1.89 23.49
CA GLY A 176 -8.19 -0.79 24.31
C GLY A 176 -6.85 -0.22 23.83
N LYS A 177 -6.60 -0.26 22.52
CA LYS A 177 -5.39 0.27 21.87
C LYS A 177 -4.12 -0.53 22.20
N ASP A 178 -4.27 -1.82 22.50
CA ASP A 178 -3.15 -2.74 22.66
C ASP A 178 -2.80 -3.43 21.33
N VAL A 179 -1.62 -3.13 20.80
CA VAL A 179 -1.14 -3.70 19.52
C VAL A 179 -0.93 -5.22 19.62
N GLY A 180 -0.45 -5.72 20.76
CA GLY A 180 -0.17 -7.14 20.96
C GLY A 180 -1.45 -7.98 20.95
N LEU A 181 -2.46 -7.55 21.72
CA LEU A 181 -3.79 -8.18 21.73
C LEU A 181 -4.46 -8.09 20.35
N THR A 182 -4.29 -6.97 19.67
CA THR A 182 -4.81 -6.78 18.31
C THR A 182 -4.24 -7.80 17.34
N LEU A 183 -2.92 -7.93 17.28
CA LEU A 183 -2.27 -8.90 16.38
C LEU A 183 -2.61 -10.36 16.76
N ALA A 184 -2.78 -10.66 18.05
CA ALA A 184 -3.19 -11.98 18.51
C ALA A 184 -4.66 -12.33 18.21
N SER A 185 -5.53 -11.31 18.13
CA SER A 185 -6.96 -11.47 17.83
C SER A 185 -7.26 -11.68 16.34
N LEU A 186 -6.28 -11.41 15.47
CA LEU A 186 -6.48 -11.56 14.03
C LEU A 186 -6.47 -13.04 13.64
N PRO A 187 -7.38 -13.44 12.72
CA PRO A 187 -7.41 -14.81 12.23
C PRO A 187 -6.07 -15.16 11.57
N ALA A 188 -5.66 -16.42 11.71
CA ALA A 188 -4.47 -16.91 11.07
C ALA A 188 -4.54 -16.66 9.54
N PRO A 189 -3.40 -16.34 8.89
CA PRO A 189 -3.37 -16.04 7.47
C PRO A 189 -3.89 -17.24 6.68
N THR A 190 -5.05 -17.10 6.06
CA THR A 190 -5.51 -18.05 5.03
C THR A 190 -4.74 -17.72 3.77
N ALA A 191 -3.94 -18.66 3.28
CA ALA A 191 -3.23 -18.54 2.00
C ALA A 191 -4.27 -18.52 0.86
N ASP A 192 -4.80 -17.33 0.56
CA ASP A 192 -5.56 -17.12 -0.66
C ASP A 192 -4.57 -16.66 -1.73
N PRO A 193 -4.28 -17.48 -2.76
CA PRO A 193 -3.25 -17.20 -3.76
C PRO A 193 -3.63 -16.10 -4.78
N ASP A 194 -4.78 -15.44 -4.63
CA ASP A 194 -5.38 -14.57 -5.64
C ASP A 194 -4.91 -13.09 -5.61
N ASP A 195 -3.77 -12.82 -4.96
CA ASP A 195 -3.09 -11.51 -5.02
C ASP A 195 -2.11 -11.42 -6.21
N ALA A 196 -2.10 -12.43 -7.11
CA ALA A 196 -1.36 -12.38 -8.35
C ALA A 196 -2.08 -11.48 -9.36
N TYR A 197 -1.47 -10.36 -9.72
CA TYR A 197 -1.90 -9.55 -10.86
C TYR A 197 -2.00 -10.47 -12.09
N GLU A 198 -3.23 -10.71 -12.56
CA GLU A 198 -3.43 -11.45 -13.80
C GLU A 198 -2.92 -10.60 -14.96
N LEU A 199 -1.72 -10.93 -15.43
CA LEU A 199 -1.27 -10.50 -16.74
C LEU A 199 -2.20 -11.17 -17.75
N GLU A 200 -3.11 -10.42 -18.37
CA GLU A 200 -4.05 -10.99 -19.34
C GLU A 200 -3.27 -11.82 -20.37
N LYS A 201 -3.54 -13.12 -20.35
CA LYS A 201 -2.99 -14.07 -21.33
C LYS A 201 -3.69 -13.76 -22.64
N SER A 202 -3.04 -13.00 -23.51
CA SER A 202 -3.53 -12.78 -24.86
C SER A 202 -3.76 -14.13 -25.53
N LYS A 203 -5.03 -14.44 -25.81
CA LYS A 203 -5.40 -15.55 -26.67
C LYS A 203 -4.84 -15.26 -28.06
N ALA A 204 -3.74 -15.93 -28.40
CA ALA A 204 -3.38 -16.13 -29.78
C ALA A 204 -4.28 -17.25 -30.31
N ASP A 205 -5.34 -16.88 -31.02
CA ASP A 205 -6.03 -17.80 -31.93
C ASP A 205 -5.06 -18.12 -33.08
N TRP A 206 -4.75 -19.39 -33.26
CA TRP A 206 -4.13 -19.96 -34.45
C TRP A 206 -5.15 -20.83 -35.18
#